data_AF-A0A183DID8-F1
#
_entry.id   AF-A0A183DID8-F1
#
_cell.length_a   1.000
_cell.length_b   1.000
_cell.length_c   1.000
_cell.angle_alpha   90.00
_cell.angle_beta   90.00
_cell.angle_gamma   90.00
#
_symmetry.space_group_name_H-M   'P 1'
#
loop_
_entity.id
_entity.type
_entity.pdbx_description
1 polymer ?
#
loop_
_entity_poly.entity_id
_entity_poly.type
_entity_poly.pdbx_seq_one_letter_code
_entity_poly.pdbx_strand_id
1 'polypeptide(L)'
;MERLQLAVGGEAVNSVDDLTPDVLGYAGSVYEHVLGEDKYTFVEECKDPKSVTILLKGSSKYAIKQMKDAIHDGLRAVFNTFSDRMLFGDS
;
A
#
# COMPACT_ATOMS: atom_id res chain seq x y z
N MET A 1 2.01 -10.54 -4.75
CA MET A 1 0.61 -10.86 -4.42
C MET A 1 0.27 -10.61 -2.95
N GLU A 2 1.23 -10.76 -2.02
CA GLU A 2 1.00 -10.55 -0.57
C GLU A 2 0.37 -9.20 -0.21
N ARG A 3 0.75 -8.09 -0.87
CA ARG A 3 0.17 -6.78 -0.57
C ARG A 3 -1.32 -6.68 -0.87
N LEU A 4 -1.79 -7.39 -1.90
CA LEU A 4 -3.21 -7.42 -2.24
C LEU A 4 -3.99 -8.19 -1.16
N GLN A 5 -3.48 -9.36 -0.78
CA GLN A 5 -4.03 -10.16 0.33
C GLN A 5 -4.11 -9.35 1.63
N LEU A 6 -3.05 -8.61 1.97
CA LEU A 6 -3.01 -7.75 3.16
C LEU A 6 -3.90 -6.50 3.04
N ALA A 7 -4.12 -6.00 1.82
CA ALA A 7 -4.96 -4.83 1.59
C ALA A 7 -6.45 -5.19 1.63
N VAL A 8 -6.87 -6.29 0.98
CA VAL A 8 -8.29 -6.68 0.88
C VAL A 8 -8.71 -7.75 1.89
N GLY A 9 -7.74 -8.42 2.55
CA GLY A 9 -8.00 -9.48 3.53
C GLY A 9 -8.27 -10.87 2.95
N GLY A 10 -8.03 -11.08 1.65
CA GLY A 10 -8.26 -12.36 0.99
C GLY A 10 -7.03 -13.28 1.01
N GLU A 11 -7.24 -14.58 0.84
CA GLU A 11 -6.18 -15.59 0.75
C GLU A 11 -5.96 -16.06 -0.70
N ALA A 12 -4.75 -16.51 -1.02
CA ALA A 12 -4.46 -17.07 -2.35
C ALA A 12 -4.80 -18.55 -2.35
N VAL A 13 -5.75 -18.93 -3.20
CA VAL A 13 -6.13 -20.31 -3.43
C VAL A 13 -5.47 -20.85 -4.69
N ASN A 14 -5.09 -22.13 -4.67
CA ASN A 14 -4.41 -22.79 -5.80
C ASN A 14 -5.39 -23.53 -6.74
N SER A 15 -6.62 -23.78 -6.28
CA SER A 15 -7.68 -24.38 -7.06
C SER A 15 -8.93 -23.50 -7.05
N VAL A 16 -9.66 -23.50 -8.17
CA VAL A 16 -10.94 -22.81 -8.28
C VAL A 16 -12.05 -23.50 -7.47
N ASP A 17 -11.88 -24.79 -7.17
CA ASP A 17 -12.86 -25.58 -6.40
C ASP A 17 -12.84 -25.24 -4.91
N ASP A 18 -11.76 -24.63 -4.42
CA ASP A 18 -11.57 -24.21 -3.02
C ASP A 18 -11.99 -22.74 -2.77
N LEU A 19 -12.62 -22.09 -3.76
CA LEU A 19 -13.09 -20.71 -3.64
C LEU A 19 -14.36 -20.65 -2.80
N THR A 20 -14.21 -20.26 -1.53
CA THR A 20 -15.33 -19.88 -0.67
C THR A 20 -15.45 -18.36 -0.55
N PRO A 21 -16.65 -17.82 -0.23
CA PRO A 21 -16.80 -16.38 0.02
C PRO A 21 -15.91 -15.86 1.16
N ASP A 22 -15.55 -16.74 2.11
CA ASP A 22 -14.74 -16.40 3.28
C ASP A 22 -13.26 -16.19 2.95
N VAL A 23 -12.74 -16.81 1.90
CA VAL A 23 -11.34 -16.60 1.45
C VAL A 23 -11.17 -15.38 0.55
N LEU A 24 -12.28 -14.77 0.11
CA LEU A 24 -12.27 -13.60 -0.75
C LEU A 24 -12.06 -12.32 0.06
N GLY A 25 -11.21 -11.44 -0.45
CA GLY A 25 -11.02 -10.11 0.11
C GLY A 25 -12.14 -9.14 -0.28
N TYR A 26 -12.24 -8.04 0.46
CA TYR A 26 -13.20 -6.97 0.21
C TYR A 26 -12.51 -5.66 -0.19
N ALA A 27 -13.05 -5.02 -1.24
CA ALA A 27 -12.73 -3.65 -1.63
C ALA A 27 -14.03 -2.93 -2.03
N GLY A 28 -14.25 -1.72 -1.52
CA GLY A 28 -15.46 -0.95 -1.83
C GLY A 28 -15.43 -0.36 -3.24
N SER A 29 -14.26 0.03 -3.74
CA SER A 29 -14.08 0.54 -5.10
C SER A 29 -12.87 -0.10 -5.76
N VAL A 30 -13.07 -0.60 -6.98
CA VAL A 30 -11.99 -1.11 -7.83
C VAL A 30 -12.16 -0.50 -9.22
N TYR A 31 -11.15 0.22 -9.68
CA TYR A 31 -11.19 0.85 -10.99
C TYR A 31 -9.82 0.82 -11.66
N GLU A 32 -9.84 0.81 -12.99
CA GLU A 32 -8.64 0.95 -13.80
C GLU A 32 -8.46 2.43 -14.17
N HIS A 33 -7.24 2.94 -13.99
CA HIS A 33 -6.87 4.28 -14.41
C HIS A 33 -5.62 4.22 -15.29
N VAL A 34 -5.73 4.83 -16.47
CA VAL A 34 -4.67 4.87 -17.47
C VAL A 34 -3.78 6.07 -17.18
N LEU A 35 -2.50 5.85 -16.90
CA LEU A 35 -1.52 6.91 -16.67
C LEU A 35 -0.40 6.80 -17.71
N GLY A 36 -0.48 7.64 -18.73
CA GLY A 36 0.44 7.55 -19.88
C GLY A 36 0.10 6.35 -20.74
N GLU A 37 1.05 5.44 -20.91
CA GLU A 37 0.88 4.19 -21.67
C GLU A 37 0.51 3.00 -20.77
N ASP A 38 0.62 3.16 -19.45
CA ASP A 38 0.40 2.10 -18.48
C ASP A 38 -1.01 2.16 -17.87
N LYS A 39 -1.58 0.97 -17.66
CA LYS A 39 -2.85 0.77 -16.95
C LYS A 39 -2.59 0.36 -15.52
N TYR A 40 -3.16 1.11 -14.58
CA TYR A 40 -3.06 0.81 -13.15
C TYR A 40 -4.44 0.47 -12.59
N THR A 41 -4.55 -0.66 -11.90
CA THR A 41 -5.75 -1.01 -11.15
C THR A 41 -5.63 -0.48 -9.73
N PHE A 42 -6.54 0.42 -9.37
CA PHE A 42 -6.68 0.95 -8.03
C PHE A 42 -7.74 0.17 -7.27
N VAL A 43 -7.40 -0.23 -6.05
CA VAL A 43 -8.26 -0.97 -5.14
C VAL A 43 -8.37 -0.12 -3.88
N GLU A 44 -9.54 0.43 -3.64
CA GLU A 44 -9.82 1.41 -2.59
C GLU A 44 -10.98 0.95 -1.68
N GLU A 45 -11.15 1.63 -0.55
CA GLU A 45 -12.19 1.35 0.45
C GLU A 45 -12.15 -0.09 1.00
N CYS A 46 -10.94 -0.60 1.24
CA CYS A 46 -10.76 -1.86 1.95
C CYS A 46 -11.16 -1.70 3.43
N LYS A 47 -11.73 -2.74 4.05
CA LYS A 47 -12.23 -2.69 5.44
C LYS A 47 -11.13 -2.55 6.49
N ASP A 48 -10.02 -3.25 6.33
CA ASP A 48 -8.86 -3.22 7.23
C ASP A 48 -7.55 -3.32 6.44
N PRO A 49 -7.15 -2.25 5.75
CA PRO A 49 -5.96 -2.29 4.90
C PRO A 49 -4.69 -2.31 5.74
N LYS A 50 -4.03 -3.47 5.82
CA LYS A 50 -2.68 -3.59 6.42
C LYS A 50 -1.57 -3.15 5.48
N SER A 51 -1.90 -2.92 4.21
CA SER A 51 -0.99 -2.41 3.19
C SER A 51 -1.64 -1.23 2.47
N VAL A 52 -0.89 -0.13 2.36
CA VAL A 52 -1.28 1.06 1.60
C VAL A 52 -0.27 1.32 0.48
N THR A 53 -0.73 1.88 -0.63
CA THR A 53 0.10 2.19 -1.79
C THR A 53 0.12 3.70 -2.03
N ILE A 54 1.32 4.27 -2.16
CA ILE A 54 1.52 5.68 -2.52
C ILE A 54 2.07 5.73 -3.95
N LEU A 55 1.36 6.38 -4.86
CA LEU A 55 1.80 6.57 -6.24
C LEU A 55 2.54 7.90 -6.39
N LEU A 56 3.81 7.84 -6.78
CA LEU A 56 4.62 9.02 -7.05
C LEU A 56 4.72 9.28 -8.55
N LYS A 57 4.28 10.46 -8.99
CA LYS A 57 4.41 10.93 -10.37
C LYS A 57 5.44 12.04 -10.44
N GLY A 58 6.37 11.97 -11.39
CA GLY A 58 7.39 12.99 -11.58
C GLY A 58 7.96 12.99 -12.99
N SER A 59 8.59 14.09 -13.40
CA SER A 59 9.16 14.28 -14.73
C SER A 59 10.55 13.65 -14.89
N SER A 60 11.27 13.44 -13.80
CA SER A 60 12.63 12.88 -13.80
C SER A 60 12.73 11.65 -12.89
N LYS A 61 13.32 10.57 -13.41
CA LYS A 61 13.58 9.34 -12.64
C LYS A 61 14.44 9.62 -11.39
N TYR A 62 15.38 10.56 -11.49
CA TYR A 62 16.22 10.95 -10.36
C TYR A 62 15.43 11.65 -9.26
N ALA A 63 14.52 12.55 -9.63
CA ALA A 63 13.64 13.23 -8.68
C ALA A 63 12.68 12.25 -7.99
N ILE A 64 12.09 11.32 -8.75
CA ILE A 64 11.21 10.27 -8.18
C ILE A 64 11.97 9.41 -7.17
N LYS A 65 13.21 9.02 -7.49
CA LYS A 65 14.05 8.25 -6.56
C LYS A 65 14.30 9.01 -5.27
N GLN A 66 14.70 10.29 -5.35
CA GLN A 66 14.92 11.11 -4.15
C GLN A 66 13.66 11.26 -3.30
N MET A 67 12.50 11.48 -3.92
CA MET A 67 11.22 11.56 -3.20
C MET A 67 10.88 10.23 -2.52
N LYS A 68 11.10 9.10 -3.21
CA LYS A 68 10.88 7.77 -2.64
C LYS A 68 11.75 7.56 -1.40
N ASP A 69 13.03 7.89 -1.48
CA ASP A 69 13.99 7.73 -0.39
C ASP A 69 13.60 8.64 0.80
N ALA A 70 13.27 9.91 0.53
CA ALA A 70 12.82 10.86 1.56
C ALA A 70 11.52 10.43 2.27
N ILE A 71 10.54 9.91 1.52
CA ILE A 71 9.28 9.40 2.09
C ILE A 71 9.55 8.16 2.95
N HIS A 72 10.41 7.26 2.48
CA HIS A 72 10.76 6.06 3.23
C HIS A 72 11.42 6.40 4.57
N ASP A 73 12.36 7.34 4.57
CA ASP A 73 13.05 7.78 5.79
C ASP A 73 12.09 8.51 6.74
N GLY A 74 11.23 9.38 6.21
CA GLY A 74 10.21 10.07 7.00
C GLY A 74 9.21 9.10 7.66
N LEU A 75 8.71 8.11 6.91
CA LEU A 75 7.82 7.07 7.45
C LEU A 75 8.49 6.27 8.55
N ARG A 76 9.78 5.95 8.39
CA ARG A 76 10.54 5.22 9.41
C ARG A 76 10.75 6.06 10.67
N ALA A 77 11.02 7.36 10.52
CA ALA A 77 11.13 8.28 11.66
C ALA A 77 9.81 8.35 12.45
N VAL A 78 8.68 8.52 11.77
CA VAL A 78 7.34 8.56 12.40
C VAL A 78 7.03 7.23 13.09
N PHE A 79 7.33 6.10 12.44
CA PHE A 79 7.14 4.78 13.04
C PHE A 79 7.95 4.61 14.32
N ASN A 80 9.23 5.00 14.31
CA ASN A 80 10.09 4.93 15.49
C ASN A 80 9.55 5.81 16.62
N THR A 81 9.12 7.05 16.34
CA THR A 81 8.54 7.94 17.34
C THR A 81 7.27 7.34 17.96
N PHE A 82 6.42 6.71 17.15
CA PHE A 82 5.21 6.06 17.64
C PHE A 82 5.51 4.83 18.50
N SER A 83 6.53 4.04 18.12
CA SER A 83 6.93 2.82 18.82
C SER A 83 7.62 3.10 20.15
N ASP A 84 8.62 3.99 20.17
CA ASP A 84 9.46 4.23 21.36
C ASP A 84 8.87 5.29 22.31
N ARG A 85 7.84 6.06 21.89
CA ARG A 85 7.28 7.24 22.60
C ARG A 85 8.33 8.24 23.08
N MET A 86 9.53 8.22 22.50
CA MET A 86 10.66 8.99 23.02
C MET A 86 10.89 10.20 22.11
N LEU A 87 10.58 11.38 22.65
CA LEU A 87 11.01 12.65 22.11
C LEU A 87 12.36 12.98 22.76
N PHE A 88 13.44 13.01 21.98
CA PHE A 88 14.67 13.67 22.41
C PHE A 88 14.43 15.18 22.34
N GLY A 89 13.78 15.74 23.36
CA GLY A 89 13.40 17.15 23.36
C GLY A 89 12.83 17.71 24.66
N ASP A 90 12.80 16.95 25.76
CA ASP A 90 12.55 17.50 27.08
C ASP A 90 13.90 17.67 27.79
N SER A 91 14.46 18.87 27.64
CA SER A 91 15.54 19.41 28.48
C SER A 91 14.96 20.37 29.50
#